data_AF-A0A1M2V685-F1
#
_entry.id   AF-A0A1M2V685-F1
#
_cell.length_a   1.000
_cell.length_b   1.000
_cell.length_c   1.000
_cell.angle_alpha   90.00
_cell.angle_beta   90.00
_cell.angle_gamma   90.00
#
_symmetry.space_group_name_H-M   'P 1'
#
loop_
_entity.id
_entity.type
_entity.pdbx_description
1 polymer ?
#
loop_
_entity_poly.entity_id
_entity_poly.type
_entity_poly.pdbx_seq_one_letter_code
_entity_poly.pdbx_strand_id
1 'polypeptide(L)' 'MRYETEPKRVFSAYSGYIDVEARHLFFYFFESRRNPDADDVVFWTNGGPGASSSMGLFMELGPCRPTSANTTETNPWS' A
#
# COMPACT_ATOMS: atom_id res chain seq x y z
N MET A 1 14.39 12.85 -11.50
CA MET A 1 13.99 14.26 -11.58
C MET A 1 12.57 14.35 -11.04
N ARG A 2 12.38 14.77 -9.78
CA ARG A 2 11.05 14.87 -9.15
C ARG A 2 10.44 16.21 -9.56
N TYR A 3 9.28 16.20 -10.21
CA TYR A 3 8.48 17.40 -10.45
C TYR A 3 7.52 17.60 -9.27
N GLU A 4 7.58 18.78 -8.65
CA GLU A 4 6.80 19.17 -7.47
C GLU A 4 5.51 19.90 -7.85
N THR A 5 4.53 19.20 -8.42
CA THR A 5 3.17 19.77 -8.63
C THR A 5 2.02 18.87 -8.16
N GLU A 6 2.31 17.82 -7.39
CA GLU A 6 1.25 17.03 -6.72
C GLU A 6 0.98 17.62 -5.33
N PRO A 7 -0.29 17.75 -4.88
CA PRO A 7 -0.58 18.11 -3.50
C PRO A 7 0.19 17.17 -2.58
N LYS A 8 0.84 17.74 -1.55
CA LYS A 8 1.74 17.04 -0.62
C LYS A 8 1.09 15.71 -0.20
N ARG A 9 1.52 14.60 -0.79
CA ARG A 9 1.02 13.27 -0.46
C ARG A 9 1.35 13.06 1.02
N VAL A 10 0.34 12.72 1.82
CA VAL A 10 0.47 12.60 3.29
C VAL A 10 1.53 11.55 3.67
N PHE A 11 1.82 10.61 2.76
CA PHE A 11 2.90 9.62 2.80
C PHE A 11 3.21 9.14 1.38
N SER A 12 4.40 8.59 1.14
CA SER A 12 4.76 8.00 -0.16
C SER A 12 4.17 6.59 -0.29
N ALA A 13 3.72 6.27 -1.50
CA ALA A 13 3.19 4.96 -1.84
C ALA A 13 3.85 4.46 -3.12
N TYR A 14 4.15 3.16 -3.15
CA TYR A 14 4.81 2.49 -4.24
C TYR A 14 4.07 1.20 -4.57
N SER A 15 4.03 0.84 -5.84
CA SER A 15 3.58 -0.46 -6.28
C SER A 15 4.40 -0.90 -7.49
N GLY A 16 4.43 -2.19 -7.74
CA GLY A 16 5.20 -2.75 -8.82
C GLY A 16 5.25 -4.26 -8.76
N TYR A 17 6.13 -4.82 -9.60
CA TYR A 17 6.39 -6.25 -9.65
C TYR A 17 7.82 -6.53 -9.18
N ILE A 18 7.97 -7.59 -8.40
CA ILE A 18 9.25 -8.21 -8.10
C ILE A 18 9.28 -9.52 -8.89
N ASP A 19 10.24 -9.63 -9.80
CA ASP A 19 10.36 -10.79 -10.67
C ASP A 19 11.23 -11.86 -10.02
N VAL A 20 10.72 -13.09 -9.99
CA VAL A 20 11.40 -14.28 -9.48
C VAL A 20 11.33 -15.35 -10.57
N GLU A 21 12.41 -15.47 -11.34
CA GLU A 21 12.45 -16.30 -12.56
C GLU A 21 11.31 -15.94 -13.53
N ALA A 22 10.40 -16.89 -13.80
CA ALA A 22 9.23 -16.70 -14.67
C ALA A 22 7.97 -16.24 -13.90
N ARG A 23 8.11 -15.82 -12.63
CA ARG A 23 6.99 -15.40 -11.76
C ARG A 23 7.09 -13.91 -11.46
N HIS A 24 5.94 -13.24 -11.44
CA HIS A 24 5.84 -11.80 -11.15
C HIS A 24 5.02 -11.59 -9.88
N LEU A 25 5.66 -11.17 -8.78
CA LEU A 25 4.99 -10.85 -7.53
C LEU A 25 4.62 -9.38 -7.50
N PHE A 26 3.32 -9.07 -7.52
CA PHE A 26 2.84 -7.71 -7.36
C PHE A 26 2.84 -7.28 -5.89
N PHE A 27 3.22 -6.03 -5.60
CA PHE A 27 3.21 -5.47 -4.25
C PHE A 27 2.61 -4.07 -4.18
N TYR A 28 2.13 -3.72 -2.99
CA TYR A 28 1.91 -2.35 -2.54
C TYR A 28 2.80 -2.08 -1.33
N PHE A 29 3.46 -0.93 -1.30
CA PHE A 29 4.28 -0.46 -0.19
C PHE A 29 3.89 0.97 0.16
N PHE A 30 3.76 1.25 1.46
CA PHE A 30 3.43 2.56 1.99
C PHE A 30 4.45 2.90 3.06
N GLU A 31 5.00 4.11 2.98
CA GLU A 31 5.86 4.63 4.03
C GLU A 31 5.06 4.86 5.32
N SER A 32 5.74 4.72 6.46
CA SER A 32 5.15 5.07 7.75
C SER A 32 4.68 6.52 7.75
N ARG A 33 3.51 6.76 8.33
CA ARG A 33 2.96 8.11 8.53
C ARG A 33 3.70 8.91 9.60
N ARG A 34 4.50 8.25 10.45
CA ARG A 34 5.22 8.89 11.57
C ARG A 34 6.66 9.24 11.21
N ASN A 35 7.55 8.25 11.14
CA ASN A 35 8.96 8.46 10.80
C ASN A 35 9.47 7.31 9.92
N PRO A 36 9.37 7.41 8.58
CA PRO A 36 9.70 6.32 7.68
C PRO A 36 11.18 5.90 7.72
N ASP A 37 12.08 6.76 8.20
CA ASP A 37 13.51 6.45 8.33
C ASP A 37 13.85 5.63 9.59
N ALA A 38 12.95 5.60 10.59
CA ALA A 38 13.19 4.97 11.89
C ALA A 38 12.17 3.89 12.28
N ASP A 39 11.00 3.88 11.64
CA ASP A 39 9.94 2.93 11.93
C ASP A 39 10.18 1.58 11.21
N ASP A 40 9.74 0.48 11.84
CA ASP A 40 9.92 -0.87 11.29
C ASP A 40 9.10 -1.12 10.01
N VAL A 41 9.60 -2.04 9.17
CA VAL A 41 8.87 -2.52 7.98
C VAL A 41 8.03 -3.74 8.33
N VAL A 42 6.73 -3.67 8.04
CA VAL A 42 5.81 -4.80 8.20
C VAL A 42 5.50 -5.41 6.83
N PHE A 43 5.73 -6.71 6.71
CA PHE A 43 5.27 -7.51 5.57
C PHE A 43 3.94 -8.18 5.91
N TRP A 44 2.93 -7.98 5.05
CA TRP A 44 1.59 -8.52 5.26
C TRP A 44 1.14 -9.39 4.08
N THR A 45 0.54 -10.54 4.40
CA THR A 45 -0.08 -11.44 3.42
C THR A 45 -1.46 -11.88 3.87
N ASN A 46 -2.43 -11.85 2.95
CA ASN A 46 -3.70 -12.53 3.17
C ASN A 46 -3.58 -14.03 2.83
N GLY A 47 -4.50 -14.82 3.40
CA GLY A 47 -4.50 -16.29 3.28
C GLY A 47 -5.36 -16.83 2.14
N GLY A 48 -6.21 -17.81 2.44
CA GLY A 48 -7.04 -18.54 1.46
C GLY A 48 -6.80 -20.04 1.55
N PRO A 49 -5.98 -20.63 0.66
CA PRO A 49 -4.92 -20.04 -0.19
C PRO A 49 -5.42 -19.35 -1.49
N GLY A 50 -4.59 -18.45 -2.04
CA GLY A 50 -4.82 -17.80 -3.34
C GLY A 50 -5.54 -16.45 -3.29
N ALA A 51 -5.92 -15.95 -2.10
CA ALA A 51 -6.49 -14.61 -1.98
C ALA A 51 -5.40 -13.54 -2.11
N SER A 52 -5.73 -12.43 -2.76
CA SER A 52 -4.82 -11.28 -2.89
C SER A 52 -4.68 -10.54 -1.57
N SER A 53 -3.45 -10.11 -1.25
CA SER A 53 -3.18 -9.20 -0.13
C SER A 53 -3.81 -7.80 -0.30
N SER A 54 -4.32 -7.48 -1.49
CA SER A 54 -5.12 -6.27 -1.69
C SER A 54 -6.42 -6.27 -0.88
N MET A 55 -6.87 -7.45 -0.42
CA MET A 55 -7.99 -7.54 0.52
C MET A 55 -7.66 -6.86 1.85
N GLY A 56 -6.51 -7.18 2.46
CA GLY A 56 -6.07 -6.53 3.68
C GLY A 56 -5.75 -5.06 3.49
N LEU A 57 -5.25 -4.69 2.30
CA LEU A 57 -5.05 -3.30 1.93
C LEU A 57 -6.36 -2.49 1.95
N PHE A 58 -7.40 -2.94 1.28
CA PHE A 58 -8.60 -2.10 1.07
C PHE A 58 -9.72 -2.35 2.07
N MET A 59 -9.72 -3.49 2.77
CA MET A 59 -10.82 -3.88 3.66
C MET A 59 -10.42 -4.07 5.12
N GLU A 60 -9.12 -4.12 5.43
CA GLU A 60 -8.63 -4.34 6.80
C GLU A 60 -7.81 -3.14 7.29
N LEU A 61 -6.50 -3.18 7.08
CA LEU A 61 -5.49 -2.37 7.77
C LEU A 61 -4.81 -1.33 6.89
N GLY A 62 -5.08 -1.31 5.59
CA GLY A 62 -4.41 -0.36 4.70
C GLY A 62 -4.83 1.10 4.90
N PRO A 63 -4.15 2.02 4.22
CA PRO A 63 -4.25 3.45 4.52
C PRO A 63 -5.58 4.08 4.11
N CYS A 64 -6.31 3.46 3.19
CA CYS A 64 -7.59 3.96 2.67
C CYS A 64 -8.58 2.82 2.42
N ARG A 65 -9.88 3.13 2.51
CA ARG A 65 -10.99 2.22 2.18
C ARG A 65 -11.76 2.74 0.97
N PRO A 66 -12.09 1.90 -0.02
CA PRO A 66 -12.93 2.29 -1.14
C PRO A 66 -14.36 2.56 -0.67
N THR A 67 -14.89 3.73 -1.01
CA THR A 67 -16.29 4.13 -0.71
C THR A 67 -17.14 4.27 -1.97
N SER A 68 -16.50 4.39 -3.13
CA SER A 68 -17.13 4.32 -4.45
C SER A 68 -16.13 3.73 -5.46
N ALA A 69 -16.54 3.59 -6.72
CA ALA A 69 -15.64 3.07 -7.77
C ALA A 69 -14.33 3.85 -7.93
N ASN A 70 -14.37 5.17 -7.70
CA ASN A 70 -13.24 6.08 -7.94
C ASN A 70 -12.90 6.94 -6.71
N THR A 71 -13.39 6.55 -5.53
CA THR A 71 -13.19 7.33 -4.30
C THR A 71 -12.82 6.41 -3.14
N THR A 72 -11.89 6.90 -2.33
CA THR A 72 -11.47 6.25 -1.10
C THR A 72 -11.48 7.24 0.05
N GLU A 73 -11.74 6.75 1.26
CA GLU A 73 -11.59 7.52 2.51
C GLU A 73 -10.38 7.01 3.29
N THR A 74 -9.73 7.90 4.05
CA THR A 74 -8.56 7.55 4.86
C THR A 74 -8.97 6.64 6.01
N ASN A 75 -8.20 5.59 6.25
CA ASN A 75 -8.28 4.77 7.46
C ASN A 75 -7.53 5.47 8.60
N PRO A 76 -8.21 5.98 9.65
CA PRO A 76 -7.53 6.66 10.76
C PRO A 76 -6.79 5.71 11.71
N TRP A 77 -6.94 4.39 11.55
CA TRP A 77 -6.32 3.36 12.39
C TRP A 77 -5.14 2.64 11.73
N SER A 78 -4.79 3.00 10.49
CA SER A 78 -3.60 2.49 9.79
C SER A 78 -2.36 3.33 10.06
#